data_AF-A0A3E5ALZ8-F1
#
_entry.id   AF-A0A3E5ALZ8-F1
#
_cell.length_a   1.000
_cell.length_b   1.000
_cell.length_c   1.000
_cell.angle_alpha   90.00
_cell.angle_beta   90.00
_cell.angle_gamma   90.00
#
_symmetry.space_group_name_H-M   'P 1'
#
loop_
_entity.id
_entity.type
_entity.pdbx_description
1 polymer ?
#
loop_
_entity_poly.entity_id
_entity_poly.type
_entity_poly.pdbx_seq_one_letter_code
_entity_poly.pdbx_strand_id
1 'polypeptide(L)'
;MITISLCMIVKNEEEVLERCLNSLKGLMDEIIIVDTGSTDRTKEIAARYTDKIYDFSWCDDFAAARNFSFSKATQEYIYAPDADEVLDDTNRRRFMMLKAALLPEIEIVQMKYITPSKFNTVQNSSSEYRPKLFKRLRTFTWINPVHETVRLEPVVYDSDICIQHLPQGTHGKRDFTIFKRSFEKNGTLPKSIATMYAKELLKCGSPEDFTNALPYFQGEYRNSPDIESTCVLSRYYRMNGDYDKFFSVALKNVAVDGCSEVCCELGAYYFDNADYEEASLWYYNAAFETKPVLDVECGGGKALHALSECYSRWADEKQKKLDSLPPKSRNVFKGDKELIDSLRSQAADYQKQAEEWMLPEGD
;
A
#
# COMPACT_ATOMS: atom_id res chain seq x y z
N MET A 1 5.71 -14.50 32.69
CA MET A 1 5.53 -13.28 31.88
C MET A 1 6.84 -13.06 31.16
N ILE A 2 6.80 -12.92 29.83
CA ILE A 2 8.00 -12.68 29.01
C ILE A 2 8.55 -11.28 29.27
N THR A 3 9.85 -11.07 29.02
CA THR A 3 10.43 -9.71 29.00
C THR A 3 10.61 -9.17 27.59
N ILE A 4 10.41 -7.85 27.42
CA ILE A 4 10.35 -7.19 26.10
C ILE A 4 11.23 -5.95 26.06
N SER A 5 12.12 -5.91 25.06
CA SER A 5 12.85 -4.73 24.60
C SER A 5 12.06 -4.03 23.51
N LEU A 6 11.68 -2.78 23.70
CA LEU A 6 11.27 -1.91 22.60
C LEU A 6 12.52 -1.43 21.87
N CYS A 7 12.60 -1.66 20.56
CA CYS A 7 13.66 -1.15 19.71
C CYS A 7 13.08 -0.28 18.60
N MET A 8 13.38 1.02 18.61
CA MET A 8 12.88 1.99 17.65
C MET A 8 14.02 2.82 17.06
N ILE A 9 13.92 3.13 15.77
CA ILE A 9 14.76 4.15 15.12
C ILE A 9 13.93 5.43 14.97
N VAL A 10 14.53 6.60 15.19
CA VAL A 10 13.83 7.89 15.11
C VAL A 10 14.66 8.92 14.34
N LYS A 11 13.96 9.87 13.72
CA LYS A 11 14.55 11.09 13.15
C LYS A 11 13.49 12.18 13.00
N ASN A 12 13.64 13.26 13.75
CA ASN A 12 12.73 14.41 13.70
C ASN A 12 11.26 14.04 13.91
N GLU A 13 10.97 13.31 14.99
CA GLU A 13 9.66 12.79 15.33
C GLU A 13 9.04 13.50 16.56
N GLU A 14 9.38 14.77 16.81
CA GLU A 14 8.96 15.46 18.04
C GLU A 14 7.43 15.54 18.24
N GLU A 15 6.65 15.61 17.15
CA GLU A 15 5.18 15.71 17.24
C GLU A 15 4.50 14.36 17.53
N VAL A 16 5.16 13.22 17.29
CA VAL A 16 4.52 11.89 17.33
C VAL A 16 5.13 10.95 18.35
N LEU A 17 6.42 11.10 18.67
CA LEU A 17 7.14 10.17 19.54
C LEU A 17 6.51 10.08 20.94
N GLU A 18 6.10 11.22 21.51
CA GLU A 18 5.53 11.26 22.86
C GLU A 18 4.24 10.43 22.98
N ARG A 19 3.31 10.56 22.04
CA ARG A 19 2.06 9.77 22.07
C ARG A 19 2.32 8.27 21.88
N CYS A 20 3.29 7.90 21.04
CA CYS A 20 3.69 6.51 20.84
C CYS A 20 4.22 5.92 22.15
N LEU A 21 5.22 6.56 22.76
CA LEU A 21 5.84 6.09 23.99
C LEU A 21 4.86 6.10 25.18
N ASN A 22 3.96 7.08 25.26
CA ASN A 22 2.86 7.07 26.23
C ASN A 22 1.95 5.85 26.07
N SER A 23 1.62 5.47 24.84
CA SER A 23 0.79 4.30 24.54
C SER A 23 1.47 2.96 24.83
N LEU A 24 2.79 2.95 25.08
CA LEU A 24 3.58 1.76 25.39
C LEU A 24 4.08 1.74 26.84
N LYS A 25 3.88 2.83 27.58
CA LYS A 25 4.27 2.96 28.98
C LYS A 25 3.66 1.84 29.83
N GLY A 26 4.52 1.15 30.59
CA GLY A 26 4.15 0.02 31.45
C GLY A 26 4.05 -1.34 30.74
N LEU A 27 4.21 -1.39 29.41
CA LEU A 27 4.23 -2.66 28.65
C LEU A 27 5.65 -3.20 28.46
N MET A 28 6.63 -2.30 28.33
CA MET A 28 8.01 -2.62 27.97
C MET A 28 8.91 -2.70 29.21
N ASP A 29 9.83 -3.66 29.23
CA ASP A 29 10.82 -3.82 30.31
C ASP A 29 12.11 -3.05 30.02
N GLU A 30 12.39 -2.84 28.74
CA GLU A 30 13.52 -2.07 28.23
C GLU A 30 13.05 -1.23 27.03
N ILE A 31 13.48 0.03 26.95
CA ILE A 31 13.20 0.92 25.81
C ILE A 31 14.53 1.38 25.24
N ILE A 32 14.79 1.06 23.97
CA ILE A 32 15.98 1.42 23.22
C ILE A 32 15.56 2.32 22.06
N ILE A 33 16.11 3.53 22.06
CA ILE A 33 15.90 4.51 20.98
C ILE A 33 17.21 4.72 20.25
N VAL A 34 17.19 4.57 18.93
CA VAL A 34 18.32 4.90 18.06
C VAL A 34 17.96 6.12 17.23
N ASP A 35 18.62 7.24 17.51
CA ASP A 35 18.45 8.48 16.79
C ASP A 35 19.36 8.51 15.55
N THR A 36 18.78 8.78 14.38
CA THR A 36 19.50 8.79 13.10
C THR A 36 19.87 10.19 12.62
N GLY A 37 19.99 11.14 13.54
CA GLY A 37 20.38 12.53 13.29
C GLY A 37 19.20 13.50 13.36
N SER A 38 18.44 13.47 14.46
CA SER A 38 17.41 14.46 14.75
C SER A 38 18.03 15.83 15.05
N THR A 39 17.36 16.87 14.59
CA THR A 39 17.69 18.28 14.79
C THR A 39 16.62 19.03 15.61
N ASP A 40 15.55 18.34 15.96
CA ASP A 40 14.44 18.84 16.78
C ASP A 40 14.51 18.27 18.22
N ARG A 41 13.40 18.36 18.99
CA ARG A 41 13.35 17.89 20.38
C ARG A 41 13.14 16.38 20.53
N THR A 42 13.27 15.58 19.47
CA THR A 42 13.06 14.12 19.51
C THR A 42 13.87 13.44 20.62
N LYS A 43 15.17 13.78 20.75
CA LYS A 43 16.03 13.19 21.79
C LYS A 43 15.65 13.63 23.20
N GLU A 44 15.24 14.88 23.38
CA GLU A 44 14.75 15.39 24.67
C GLU A 44 13.47 14.65 25.09
N ILE A 45 12.58 14.40 24.14
CA ILE A 45 11.35 13.63 24.36
C ILE A 45 11.68 12.19 24.76
N ALA A 46 12.55 11.51 24.00
CA ALA A 46 12.98 10.15 24.29
C ALA A 46 13.61 10.01 25.69
N ALA A 47 14.40 11.00 26.12
CA ALA A 47 15.10 11.00 27.41
C ALA A 47 14.15 11.01 28.62
N ARG A 48 12.88 11.36 28.43
CA ARG A 48 11.84 11.26 29.47
C ARG A 48 11.39 9.82 29.73
N TYR A 49 11.68 8.89 28.82
CA TYR A 49 11.21 7.49 28.87
C TYR A 49 12.34 6.49 29.10
N THR A 50 13.56 6.80 28.66
CA THR A 50 14.71 5.90 28.78
C THR A 50 16.03 6.67 28.78
N ASP A 51 17.03 6.10 29.43
CA ASP A 51 18.44 6.51 29.34
C ASP A 51 19.19 5.81 28.19
N LYS A 52 18.58 4.78 27.56
CA LYS A 52 19.18 4.01 26.46
C LYS A 52 18.90 4.63 25.10
N ILE A 53 19.49 5.80 24.89
CA ILE A 53 19.43 6.53 23.62
C ILE A 53 20.80 6.45 22.96
N TYR A 54 20.83 6.02 21.69
CA TYR A 54 22.05 5.86 20.91
C TYR A 54 21.97 6.68 19.63
N ASP A 55 23.06 7.31 19.22
CA ASP A 55 23.16 7.93 17.90
C ASP A 55 23.65 6.90 16.86
N PHE A 56 23.06 6.94 15.66
CA PHE A 56 23.49 6.15 14.50
C PHE A 56 23.59 7.06 13.28
N SER A 57 24.78 7.17 12.69
CA SER A 57 24.97 8.00 11.49
C SER A 57 24.16 7.47 10.32
N TRP A 58 23.21 8.26 9.81
CA TRP A 58 22.37 7.88 8.67
C TRP A 58 23.22 7.52 7.44
N CYS A 59 23.00 6.33 6.89
CA CYS A 59 23.75 5.76 5.78
C CYS A 59 22.86 5.33 4.59
N ASP A 60 21.67 5.93 4.46
CA ASP A 60 20.64 5.56 3.48
C ASP A 60 20.18 4.08 3.59
N ASP A 61 20.24 3.51 4.80
CA ASP A 61 19.86 2.13 5.09
C ASP A 61 19.09 2.02 6.42
N PHE A 62 17.77 1.89 6.32
CA PHE A 62 16.91 1.67 7.48
C PHE A 62 17.20 0.34 8.18
N ALA A 63 17.54 -0.71 7.44
CA ALA A 63 17.83 -2.02 8.00
C ALA A 63 19.11 -1.97 8.84
N ALA A 64 20.14 -1.25 8.40
CA ALA A 64 21.35 -1.03 9.19
C ALA A 64 21.05 -0.37 10.55
N ALA A 65 20.21 0.67 10.55
CA ALA A 65 19.82 1.35 11.78
C ALA A 65 18.95 0.45 12.70
N ARG A 66 17.99 -0.31 12.15
CA ARG A 66 17.19 -1.27 12.94
C ARG A 66 18.03 -2.42 13.50
N ASN A 67 18.98 -2.94 12.73
CA ASN A 67 19.89 -3.97 13.21
C ASN A 67 20.79 -3.44 14.33
N PHE A 68 21.23 -2.19 14.25
CA PHE A 68 21.96 -1.54 15.33
C PHE A 68 21.10 -1.40 16.60
N SER A 69 19.82 -1.02 16.49
CA SER A 69 18.93 -0.95 17.66
C SER A 69 18.71 -2.34 18.29
N PHE A 70 18.54 -3.39 17.47
CA PHE A 70 18.38 -4.76 17.95
C PHE A 70 19.64 -5.28 18.64
N SER A 71 20.83 -4.86 18.21
CA SER A 71 22.10 -5.24 18.87
C SER A 71 22.21 -4.76 20.32
N LYS A 72 21.40 -3.78 20.73
CA LYS A 72 21.36 -3.24 22.10
C LYS A 72 20.35 -3.94 22.99
N ALA A 73 19.43 -4.72 22.41
CA ALA A 73 18.35 -5.39 23.13
C ALA A 73 18.88 -6.49 24.04
N THR A 74 18.39 -6.54 25.27
CA THR A 74 18.79 -7.52 26.28
C THR A 74 17.67 -8.49 26.66
N GLN A 75 16.41 -8.15 26.41
CA GLN A 75 15.25 -8.93 26.85
C GLN A 75 14.96 -10.13 25.94
N GLU A 76 14.02 -10.98 26.33
CA GLU A 76 13.68 -12.21 25.61
C GLU A 76 13.07 -11.95 24.23
N TYR A 77 12.22 -10.93 24.13
CA TYR A 77 11.58 -10.51 22.89
C TYR A 77 11.92 -9.06 22.55
N ILE A 78 11.89 -8.76 21.25
CA ILE A 78 11.98 -7.40 20.71
C ILE A 78 10.62 -7.00 20.17
N TYR A 79 10.09 -5.88 20.64
CA TYR A 79 8.98 -5.17 20.04
C TYR A 79 9.54 -4.03 19.18
N ALA A 80 9.16 -3.96 17.90
CA ALA A 80 9.71 -2.99 16.94
C ALA A 80 8.62 -2.03 16.40
N PRO A 81 8.17 -1.06 17.22
CA PRO A 81 7.24 -0.03 16.78
C PRO A 81 7.95 1.09 16.01
N ASP A 82 7.19 1.78 15.18
CA ASP A 82 7.57 3.06 14.58
C ASP A 82 7.03 4.23 15.42
N ALA A 83 7.64 5.42 15.30
CA ALA A 83 7.37 6.55 16.20
C ALA A 83 5.94 7.13 16.07
N ASP A 84 5.25 6.80 14.97
CA ASP A 84 3.88 7.20 14.67
C ASP A 84 2.85 6.10 14.96
N GLU A 85 3.26 5.00 15.57
CA GLU A 85 2.39 3.89 15.96
C GLU A 85 1.86 4.05 17.39
N VAL A 86 0.57 3.73 17.59
CA VAL A 86 -0.12 3.89 18.88
C VAL A 86 -0.97 2.67 19.20
N LEU A 87 -0.96 2.23 20.46
CA LEU A 87 -1.94 1.29 21.01
C LEU A 87 -3.02 2.05 21.78
N ASP A 88 -4.29 1.83 21.45
CA ASP A 88 -5.40 2.31 22.28
C ASP A 88 -5.51 1.50 23.60
N ASP A 89 -6.39 1.92 24.50
CA ASP A 89 -6.54 1.27 25.81
C ASP A 89 -6.97 -0.20 25.71
N THR A 90 -7.79 -0.55 24.73
CA THR A 90 -8.22 -1.94 24.49
C THR A 90 -7.04 -2.80 24.08
N ASN A 91 -6.22 -2.31 23.15
CA ASN A 91 -5.07 -3.02 22.63
C ASN A 91 -3.90 -3.03 23.61
N ARG A 92 -3.75 -2.00 24.47
CA ARG A 92 -2.85 -2.04 25.63
C ARG A 92 -3.20 -3.19 26.58
N ARG A 93 -4.49 -3.39 26.89
CA ARG A 93 -4.94 -4.52 27.72
C ARG A 93 -4.68 -5.87 27.05
N ARG A 94 -4.99 -6.00 25.76
CA ARG A 94 -4.67 -7.21 24.97
C ARG A 94 -3.18 -7.51 24.99
N PHE A 95 -2.34 -6.49 24.82
CA PHE A 95 -0.89 -6.64 24.89
C PHE A 95 -0.42 -7.10 26.28
N MET A 96 -0.97 -6.56 27.38
CA MET A 96 -0.66 -7.04 28.73
C MET A 96 -1.02 -8.51 28.93
N MET A 97 -2.19 -8.94 28.43
CA MET A 97 -2.62 -10.34 28.48
C MET A 97 -1.68 -11.23 27.66
N LEU A 98 -1.31 -10.80 26.45
CA LEU A 98 -0.33 -11.50 25.62
C LEU A 98 1.00 -11.66 26.36
N LYS A 99 1.56 -10.57 26.91
CA LYS A 99 2.83 -10.60 27.67
C LYS A 99 2.77 -11.58 28.86
N ALA A 100 1.62 -11.67 29.53
CA ALA A 100 1.43 -12.57 30.67
C ALA A 100 1.36 -14.04 30.28
N ALA A 101 0.76 -14.36 29.12
CA ALA A 101 0.35 -15.71 28.74
C ALA A 101 1.04 -16.26 27.47
N LEU A 102 1.99 -15.54 26.87
CA LEU A 102 2.66 -16.00 25.65
C LEU A 102 3.37 -17.33 25.89
N LEU A 103 3.08 -18.30 25.03
CA LEU A 103 3.70 -19.61 25.08
C LEU A 103 5.19 -19.51 24.67
N PRO A 104 6.14 -20.16 25.38
CA PRO A 104 7.57 -20.07 25.09
C PRO A 104 7.97 -20.50 23.66
N GLU A 105 7.14 -21.33 23.02
CA GLU A 105 7.33 -21.86 21.67
C GLU A 105 7.04 -20.82 20.58
N ILE A 106 6.21 -19.80 20.86
CA ILE A 106 5.88 -18.75 19.90
C ILE A 106 7.11 -17.87 19.70
N GLU A 107 7.56 -17.72 18.46
CA GLU A 107 8.78 -16.98 18.13
C GLU A 107 8.47 -15.62 17.53
N ILE A 108 7.33 -15.49 16.83
CA ILE A 108 6.89 -14.25 16.21
C ILE A 108 5.42 -14.05 16.56
N VAL A 109 5.07 -12.84 16.97
CA VAL A 109 3.68 -12.39 17.07
C VAL A 109 3.44 -11.32 16.03
N GLN A 110 2.44 -11.58 15.19
CA GLN A 110 1.92 -10.60 14.25
C GLN A 110 0.78 -9.81 14.90
N MET A 111 0.69 -8.53 14.55
CA MET A 111 -0.33 -7.61 15.03
C MET A 111 -1.00 -6.95 13.82
N LYS A 112 -2.30 -6.67 13.92
CA LYS A 112 -3.06 -5.99 12.88
C LYS A 112 -2.61 -4.54 12.80
N TYR A 113 -2.01 -4.16 11.68
CA TYR A 113 -1.55 -2.82 11.40
C TYR A 113 -2.63 -2.06 10.65
N ILE A 114 -3.15 -0.99 11.26
CA ILE A 114 -4.29 -0.23 10.77
C ILE A 114 -3.83 1.20 10.49
N THR A 115 -3.89 1.62 9.22
CA THR A 115 -3.69 3.02 8.85
C THR A 115 -5.06 3.65 8.60
N PRO A 116 -5.47 4.69 9.35
CA PRO A 116 -6.72 5.39 9.09
C PRO A 116 -6.75 5.94 7.66
N SER A 117 -7.93 5.96 7.04
CA SER A 117 -8.12 6.32 5.63
C SER A 117 -7.47 7.65 5.24
N LYS A 118 -7.47 8.64 6.14
CA LYS A 118 -6.84 9.96 5.92
C LYS A 118 -5.31 9.92 5.71
N PHE A 119 -4.66 8.84 6.12
CA PHE A 119 -3.21 8.62 6.01
C PHE A 119 -2.85 7.44 5.11
N ASN A 120 -3.85 6.72 4.60
CA ASN A 120 -3.60 5.55 3.79
C ASN A 120 -3.26 5.98 2.35
N THR A 121 -1.99 5.89 1.99
CA THR A 121 -1.52 6.21 0.63
C THR A 121 -1.28 4.99 -0.24
N VAL A 122 -1.17 3.79 0.36
CA VAL A 122 -0.69 2.59 -0.35
C VAL A 122 -1.30 1.26 0.06
N GLN A 123 -2.02 1.17 1.16
CA GLN A 123 -2.58 -0.11 1.59
C GLN A 123 -3.72 -0.53 0.67
N ASN A 124 -3.78 -1.83 0.41
CA ASN A 124 -4.85 -2.49 -0.33
C ASN A 124 -5.88 -3.16 0.59
N SER A 125 -5.72 -3.01 1.89
CA SER A 125 -6.63 -3.53 2.90
C SER A 125 -6.80 -2.51 4.02
N SER A 126 -7.88 -2.64 4.79
CA SER A 126 -8.15 -1.84 5.99
C SER A 126 -7.24 -2.22 7.17
N SER A 127 -6.64 -3.41 7.13
CA SER A 127 -5.64 -3.89 8.08
C SER A 127 -4.70 -4.92 7.43
N GLU A 128 -3.47 -5.06 7.94
CA GLU A 128 -2.58 -6.15 7.55
C GLU A 128 -1.79 -6.69 8.75
N TYR A 129 -1.49 -7.99 8.77
CA TYR A 129 -0.63 -8.55 9.81
C TYR A 129 0.84 -8.19 9.60
N ARG A 130 1.43 -7.47 10.55
CA ARG A 130 2.87 -7.20 10.58
C ARG A 130 3.55 -7.93 11.73
N PRO A 131 4.70 -8.61 11.49
CA PRO A 131 5.57 -9.09 12.56
C PRO A 131 6.05 -7.90 13.40
N LYS A 132 5.64 -7.85 14.67
CA LYS A 132 5.90 -6.69 15.53
C LYS A 132 6.58 -7.04 16.84
N LEU A 133 6.39 -8.27 17.31
CA LEU A 133 7.07 -8.82 18.47
C LEU A 133 7.74 -10.14 18.07
N PHE A 134 9.04 -10.27 18.29
CA PHE A 134 9.76 -11.49 17.91
C PHE A 134 10.86 -11.82 18.91
N LYS A 135 11.12 -13.11 19.07
CA LYS A 135 12.10 -13.64 20.02
C LYS A 135 13.50 -13.22 19.60
N ARG A 136 14.26 -12.59 20.51
CA ARG A 136 15.60 -12.05 20.22
C ARG A 136 16.60 -13.14 19.87
N LEU A 137 16.57 -14.24 20.61
CA LEU A 137 17.45 -15.39 20.40
C LEU A 137 16.61 -16.64 20.16
N ARG A 138 16.77 -17.20 18.97
CA ARG A 138 16.11 -18.43 18.55
C ARG A 138 16.93 -19.66 18.93
N THR A 139 16.27 -20.67 19.48
CA THR A 139 16.86 -21.98 19.76
C THR A 139 16.47 -22.98 18.68
N PHE A 140 17.44 -23.66 18.08
CA PHE A 140 17.16 -24.73 17.12
C PHE A 140 16.69 -26.00 17.82
N THR A 141 15.67 -26.65 17.25
CA THR A 141 15.09 -27.90 17.74
C THR A 141 14.99 -28.90 16.60
N TRP A 142 15.16 -30.19 16.91
CA TRP A 142 14.93 -31.28 15.98
C TRP A 142 13.45 -31.68 16.01
N ILE A 143 12.90 -32.01 14.84
CA ILE A 143 11.49 -32.36 14.64
C ILE A 143 11.36 -33.66 13.84
N ASN A 144 10.15 -34.23 13.86
CA ASN A 144 9.74 -35.50 13.24
C ASN A 144 10.21 -36.76 14.00
N PRO A 145 9.41 -37.84 14.01
CA PRO A 145 9.79 -39.08 14.70
C PRO A 145 10.80 -39.94 13.92
N VAL A 146 10.91 -39.78 12.60
CA VAL A 146 11.84 -40.48 11.69
C VAL A 146 12.22 -39.49 10.57
N HIS A 147 13.42 -39.62 10.00
CA HIS A 147 14.01 -38.61 9.09
C HIS A 147 14.05 -37.23 9.76
N GLU A 148 14.61 -37.20 10.97
CA GLU A 148 14.67 -36.01 11.82
C GLU A 148 15.34 -34.84 11.09
N THR A 149 14.77 -33.65 11.23
CA THR A 149 15.32 -32.41 10.65
C THR A 149 15.31 -31.29 11.69
N VAL A 150 16.19 -30.30 11.51
CA VAL A 150 16.13 -29.07 12.31
C VAL A 150 14.95 -28.23 11.84
N ARG A 151 14.13 -27.72 12.76
CA ARG A 151 13.05 -26.80 12.44
C ARG A 151 13.62 -25.46 11.99
N LEU A 152 13.42 -25.13 10.71
CA LEU A 152 13.86 -23.86 10.13
C LEU A 152 12.80 -22.77 10.18
N GLU A 153 11.51 -23.11 10.18
CA GLU A 153 10.43 -22.13 10.19
C GLU A 153 10.04 -21.70 11.61
N PRO A 154 9.80 -20.40 11.86
CA PRO A 154 9.39 -19.91 13.17
C PRO A 154 7.94 -20.31 13.48
N VAL A 155 7.62 -20.45 14.77
CA VAL A 155 6.22 -20.48 15.21
C VAL A 155 5.69 -19.06 15.25
N VAL A 156 4.72 -18.79 14.39
CA VAL A 156 4.07 -17.48 14.27
C VAL A 156 2.70 -17.53 14.92
N TYR A 157 2.35 -16.47 15.65
CA TYR A 157 1.04 -16.30 16.26
C TYR A 157 0.41 -14.98 15.81
N ASP A 158 -0.78 -15.09 15.22
CA ASP A 158 -1.57 -13.94 14.82
C ASP A 158 -2.43 -13.46 15.99
N SER A 159 -2.10 -12.27 16.50
CA SER A 159 -2.81 -11.70 17.65
C SER A 159 -3.94 -10.77 17.22
N ASP A 160 -4.99 -10.67 18.04
CA ASP A 160 -6.05 -9.67 17.88
C ASP A 160 -5.62 -8.25 18.30
N ILE A 161 -4.32 -7.99 18.49
CA ILE A 161 -3.82 -6.66 18.84
C ILE A 161 -3.79 -5.83 17.57
N CYS A 162 -4.45 -4.68 17.61
CA CYS A 162 -4.43 -3.68 16.57
C CYS A 162 -3.49 -2.52 16.94
N ILE A 163 -2.59 -2.18 16.01
CA ILE A 163 -1.72 -1.01 16.07
C ILE A 163 -2.30 0.05 15.15
N GLN A 164 -2.50 1.26 15.68
CA GLN A 164 -2.91 2.43 14.90
C GLN A 164 -1.68 3.14 14.36
N HIS A 165 -1.56 3.25 13.04
CA HIS A 165 -0.50 4.00 12.36
C HIS A 165 -0.98 5.42 12.04
N LEU A 166 -0.40 6.43 12.69
CA LEU A 166 -0.92 7.79 12.71
C LEU A 166 0.11 8.83 12.20
N PRO A 167 0.72 8.70 11.02
CA PRO A 167 1.80 9.58 10.57
C PRO A 167 1.40 11.06 10.54
N GLN A 168 2.37 11.98 10.53
CA GLN A 168 2.08 13.42 10.40
C GLN A 168 1.61 13.80 8.98
N GLY A 169 1.99 13.02 7.97
CA GLY A 169 1.68 13.27 6.57
C GLY A 169 2.05 12.08 5.68
N THR A 170 1.88 12.24 4.37
CA THR A 170 2.14 11.20 3.37
C THR A 170 3.62 11.07 3.05
N HIS A 171 4.19 9.85 3.09
CA HIS A 171 5.64 9.63 2.91
C HIS A 171 6.10 9.33 1.47
N GLY A 172 5.20 9.15 0.49
CA GLY A 172 5.53 8.57 -0.82
C GLY A 172 6.70 9.20 -1.59
N LYS A 173 6.88 10.53 -1.57
CA LYS A 173 8.01 11.19 -2.27
C LYS A 173 9.39 10.81 -1.72
N ARG A 174 9.50 10.55 -0.42
CA ARG A 174 10.76 10.15 0.23
C ARG A 174 11.21 8.78 -0.27
N ASP A 175 10.25 7.89 -0.51
CA ASP A 175 10.52 6.48 -0.79
C ASP A 175 11.02 6.29 -2.24
N PHE A 176 10.52 7.08 -3.20
CA PHE A 176 11.02 7.06 -4.60
C PHE A 176 12.51 7.33 -4.71
N THR A 177 13.03 8.29 -3.94
CA THR A 177 14.47 8.62 -3.96
C THR A 177 15.32 7.45 -3.48
N ILE A 178 14.81 6.69 -2.50
CA ILE A 178 15.50 5.52 -1.93
C ILE A 178 15.49 4.37 -2.93
N PHE A 179 14.35 4.10 -3.58
CA PHE A 179 14.28 3.07 -4.63
C PHE A 179 15.24 3.37 -5.78
N LYS A 180 15.26 4.63 -6.25
CA LYS A 180 16.17 5.07 -7.31
C LYS A 180 17.63 4.85 -6.93
N ARG A 181 18.06 5.32 -5.75
CA ARG A 181 19.44 5.14 -5.28
C ARG A 181 19.82 3.67 -5.11
N SER A 182 18.91 2.85 -4.58
CA SER A 182 19.13 1.41 -4.43
C SER A 182 19.35 0.74 -5.79
N PHE A 183 18.56 1.11 -6.80
CA PHE A 183 18.73 0.61 -8.16
C PHE A 183 20.05 1.12 -8.78
N GLU A 184 20.37 2.40 -8.66
CA GLU A 184 21.62 2.99 -9.18
C GLU A 184 22.87 2.32 -8.56
N LYS A 185 22.78 1.91 -7.28
CA LYS A 185 23.87 1.25 -6.57
C LYS A 185 24.02 -0.24 -6.92
N ASN A 186 22.91 -0.97 -7.01
CA ASN A 186 22.93 -2.44 -7.07
C ASN A 186 22.62 -3.00 -8.47
N GLY A 187 22.09 -2.17 -9.39
CA GLY A 187 21.64 -2.57 -10.72
C GLY A 187 20.35 -3.38 -10.76
N THR A 188 19.81 -3.80 -9.61
CA THR A 188 18.54 -4.53 -9.46
C THR A 188 17.84 -4.14 -8.15
N LEU A 189 16.56 -4.48 -8.02
CA LEU A 189 15.80 -4.37 -6.78
C LEU A 189 15.25 -5.74 -6.37
N PRO A 190 15.24 -6.09 -5.07
CA PRO A 190 14.50 -7.26 -4.60
C PRO A 190 13.02 -7.17 -4.99
N LYS A 191 12.38 -8.29 -5.32
CA LYS A 191 10.99 -8.33 -5.80
C LYS A 191 10.02 -7.55 -4.90
N SER A 192 10.09 -7.74 -3.60
CA SER A 192 9.23 -7.03 -2.63
C SER A 192 9.38 -5.51 -2.69
N ILE A 193 10.59 -5.02 -2.93
CA ILE A 193 10.89 -3.58 -3.07
C ILE A 193 10.39 -3.07 -4.43
N ALA A 194 10.55 -3.85 -5.50
CA ALA A 194 10.02 -3.52 -6.81
C ALA A 194 8.49 -3.40 -6.81
N THR A 195 7.79 -4.35 -6.16
CA THR A 195 6.34 -4.29 -5.98
C THR A 195 5.91 -3.05 -5.20
N MET A 196 6.63 -2.69 -4.13
CA MET A 196 6.34 -1.46 -3.36
C MET A 196 6.55 -0.21 -4.22
N TYR A 197 7.63 -0.15 -4.99
CA TYR A 197 7.89 0.97 -5.89
C TYR A 197 6.78 1.14 -6.93
N ALA A 198 6.33 0.05 -7.56
CA ALA A 198 5.24 0.08 -8.52
C ALA A 198 3.92 0.56 -7.89
N LYS A 199 3.58 0.09 -6.67
CA LYS A 199 2.39 0.52 -5.94
C LYS A 199 2.40 2.01 -5.63
N GLU A 200 3.50 2.52 -5.09
CA GLU A 200 3.66 3.94 -4.78
C GLU A 200 3.54 4.80 -6.05
N LEU A 201 4.19 4.40 -7.16
CA LEU A 201 4.10 5.09 -8.44
C LEU A 201 2.66 5.17 -8.96
N LEU A 202 1.93 4.04 -8.95
CA LEU A 202 0.56 3.99 -9.45
C LEU A 202 -0.45 4.72 -8.55
N LYS A 203 -0.19 4.85 -7.25
CA LYS A 203 -1.12 5.55 -6.35
C LYS A 203 -0.84 7.05 -6.24
N CYS A 204 0.43 7.47 -6.20
CA CYS A 204 0.76 8.88 -5.95
C CYS A 204 1.89 9.46 -6.82
N GLY A 205 2.43 8.70 -7.78
CA GLY A 205 3.53 9.13 -8.64
C GLY A 205 3.16 10.28 -9.58
N SER A 206 4.06 11.26 -9.71
CA SER A 206 3.97 12.32 -10.72
C SER A 206 4.54 11.87 -12.07
N PRO A 207 4.27 12.58 -13.19
CA PRO A 207 4.88 12.25 -14.48
C PRO A 207 6.42 12.18 -14.45
N GLU A 208 7.06 13.02 -13.63
CA GLU A 208 8.51 12.98 -13.44
C GLU A 208 8.97 11.71 -12.71
N ASP A 209 8.21 11.24 -11.73
CA ASP A 209 8.52 9.99 -11.00
C ASP A 209 8.48 8.78 -11.92
N PHE A 210 7.46 8.67 -12.79
CA PHE A 210 7.41 7.61 -13.80
C PHE A 210 8.58 7.69 -14.79
N THR A 211 8.97 8.90 -15.19
CA THR A 211 10.13 9.10 -16.08
C THR A 211 11.43 8.62 -15.42
N ASN A 212 11.61 8.93 -14.14
CA ASN A 212 12.74 8.46 -13.34
C ASN A 212 12.74 6.93 -13.15
N ALA A 213 11.57 6.31 -13.03
CA ALA A 213 11.41 4.88 -12.86
C ALA A 213 11.58 4.08 -14.16
N LEU A 214 11.44 4.73 -15.31
CA LEU A 214 11.37 4.08 -16.63
C LEU A 214 12.55 3.14 -16.92
N PRO A 215 13.83 3.49 -16.68
CA PRO A 215 14.95 2.62 -17.01
C PRO A 215 14.88 1.27 -16.27
N TYR A 216 14.38 1.27 -15.03
CA TYR A 216 14.21 0.07 -14.23
C TYR A 216 13.12 -0.83 -14.80
N PHE A 217 11.87 -0.34 -14.88
CA PHE A 217 10.74 -1.15 -15.31
C PHE A 217 10.81 -1.56 -16.78
N GLN A 218 11.43 -0.76 -17.66
CA GLN A 218 11.73 -1.21 -19.02
C GLN A 218 12.77 -2.34 -19.05
N GLY A 219 13.77 -2.29 -18.17
CA GLY A 219 14.79 -3.32 -18.06
C GLY A 219 14.19 -4.65 -17.61
N GLU A 220 13.43 -4.64 -16.52
CA GLU A 220 12.73 -5.83 -15.99
C GLU A 220 11.76 -6.41 -17.03
N TYR A 221 10.90 -5.58 -17.63
CA TYR A 221 9.95 -6.02 -18.66
C TYR A 221 10.62 -6.67 -19.88
N ARG A 222 11.78 -6.17 -20.32
CA ARG A 222 12.53 -6.75 -21.44
C ARG A 222 13.11 -8.11 -21.10
N ASN A 223 13.54 -8.31 -19.85
CA ASN A 223 14.12 -9.58 -19.40
C ASN A 223 13.03 -10.63 -19.21
N SER A 224 11.98 -10.28 -18.47
CA SER A 224 10.82 -11.14 -18.23
C SER A 224 9.61 -10.26 -17.92
N PRO A 225 8.61 -10.19 -18.82
CA PRO A 225 7.41 -9.41 -18.57
C PRO A 225 6.72 -9.82 -17.27
N ASP A 226 6.84 -8.96 -16.26
CA ASP A 226 6.15 -9.08 -14.97
C ASP A 226 5.00 -8.07 -14.88
N ILE A 227 4.12 -8.28 -13.90
CA ILE A 227 2.90 -7.50 -13.75
C ILE A 227 3.17 -6.08 -13.23
N GLU A 228 4.16 -5.92 -12.34
CA GLU A 228 4.61 -4.62 -11.84
C GLU A 228 5.03 -3.70 -12.99
N SER A 229 5.96 -4.18 -13.81
CA SER A 229 6.47 -3.47 -14.97
C SER A 229 5.38 -3.21 -16.01
N THR A 230 4.49 -4.19 -16.24
CA THR A 230 3.36 -4.04 -17.17
C THR A 230 2.46 -2.87 -16.77
N CYS A 231 2.01 -2.81 -15.51
CA CYS A 231 1.13 -1.75 -15.04
C CYS A 231 1.80 -0.36 -15.09
N VAL A 232 3.05 -0.26 -14.63
CA VAL A 232 3.80 1.00 -14.63
C VAL A 232 4.06 1.50 -16.05
N LEU A 233 4.48 0.61 -16.96
CA LEU A 233 4.76 0.97 -18.35
C LEU A 233 3.49 1.33 -19.12
N SER A 234 2.38 0.63 -18.92
CA SER A 234 1.08 0.98 -19.51
C SER A 234 0.70 2.42 -19.16
N ARG A 235 0.75 2.78 -17.87
CA ARG A 235 0.44 4.15 -17.44
C ARG A 235 1.42 5.18 -18.01
N TYR A 236 2.72 4.89 -17.95
CA TYR A 236 3.74 5.80 -18.47
C TYR A 236 3.55 6.08 -19.97
N TYR A 237 3.40 5.04 -20.79
CA TYR A 237 3.27 5.22 -22.24
C TYR A 237 1.98 5.94 -22.62
N ARG A 238 0.86 5.66 -21.94
CA ARG A 238 -0.40 6.38 -22.14
C ARG A 238 -0.24 7.87 -21.82
N MET A 239 0.31 8.20 -20.65
CA MET A 239 0.51 9.59 -20.21
C MET A 239 1.42 10.39 -21.14
N ASN A 240 2.38 9.73 -21.81
CA ASN A 240 3.31 10.36 -22.75
C ASN A 240 2.84 10.31 -24.21
N GLY A 241 1.67 9.72 -24.50
CA GLY A 241 1.15 9.59 -25.86
C GLY A 241 1.91 8.60 -26.76
N ASP A 242 2.72 7.70 -26.19
CA ASP A 242 3.42 6.64 -26.94
C ASP A 242 2.48 5.44 -27.12
N TYR A 243 1.44 5.62 -27.93
CA TYR A 243 0.33 4.66 -28.02
C TYR A 243 0.74 3.30 -28.61
N ASP A 244 1.73 3.27 -29.50
CA ASP A 244 2.25 2.02 -30.06
C ASP A 244 2.83 1.12 -28.95
N LYS A 245 3.62 1.71 -28.03
CA LYS A 245 4.15 0.97 -26.89
C LYS A 245 3.10 0.69 -25.84
N PHE A 246 2.19 1.64 -25.59
CA PHE A 246 1.07 1.45 -24.68
C PHE A 246 0.25 0.21 -25.05
N PHE A 247 -0.24 0.13 -26.29
CA PHE A 247 -1.02 -1.03 -26.74
C PHE A 247 -0.18 -2.31 -26.82
N SER A 248 1.10 -2.23 -27.18
CA SER A 248 2.00 -3.39 -27.17
C SER A 248 2.15 -4.02 -25.79
N VAL A 249 2.15 -3.21 -24.71
CA VAL A 249 2.19 -3.70 -23.33
C VAL A 249 0.80 -4.14 -22.87
N ALA A 250 -0.21 -3.28 -23.04
CA ALA A 250 -1.56 -3.53 -22.55
C ALA A 250 -2.21 -4.77 -23.18
N LEU A 251 -2.09 -4.96 -24.50
CA LEU A 251 -2.71 -6.09 -25.18
C LEU A 251 -2.07 -7.43 -24.82
N LYS A 252 -0.75 -7.46 -24.52
CA LYS A 252 -0.09 -8.68 -24.03
C LYS A 252 -0.61 -9.10 -22.66
N ASN A 253 -0.90 -8.13 -21.80
CA ASN A 253 -1.50 -8.38 -20.50
C ASN A 253 -2.94 -8.92 -20.64
N VAL A 254 -3.76 -8.26 -21.46
CA VAL A 254 -5.16 -8.69 -21.69
C VAL A 254 -5.24 -10.07 -22.36
N ALA A 255 -4.26 -10.44 -23.19
CA ALA A 255 -4.23 -11.74 -23.87
C ALA A 255 -3.91 -12.93 -22.94
N VAL A 256 -3.47 -12.69 -21.71
CA VAL A 256 -3.25 -13.72 -20.69
C VAL A 256 -4.40 -13.71 -19.68
N ASP A 257 -4.19 -13.17 -18.48
CA ASP A 257 -5.22 -13.08 -17.45
C ASP A 257 -5.83 -11.67 -17.33
N GLY A 258 -5.15 -10.64 -17.84
CA GLY A 258 -5.52 -9.23 -17.61
C GLY A 258 -5.35 -8.79 -16.15
N CYS A 259 -5.34 -7.48 -15.90
CA CYS A 259 -5.49 -6.94 -14.54
C CYS A 259 -6.27 -5.63 -14.54
N SER A 260 -6.87 -5.30 -13.39
CA SER A 260 -7.72 -4.12 -13.26
C SER A 260 -6.97 -2.82 -13.56
N GLU A 261 -5.68 -2.72 -13.22
CA GLU A 261 -4.84 -1.54 -13.50
C GLU A 261 -4.71 -1.29 -15.00
N VAL A 262 -4.41 -2.32 -15.79
CA VAL A 262 -4.26 -2.17 -17.25
C VAL A 262 -5.61 -1.89 -17.91
N CYS A 263 -6.69 -2.52 -17.44
CA CYS A 263 -8.05 -2.19 -17.87
C CYS A 263 -8.39 -0.72 -17.57
N CYS A 264 -8.01 -0.18 -16.41
CA CYS A 264 -8.17 1.23 -16.09
C CYS A 264 -7.38 2.14 -17.04
N GLU A 265 -6.16 1.76 -17.44
CA GLU A 265 -5.39 2.56 -18.41
C GLU A 265 -6.01 2.52 -19.81
N LEU A 266 -6.53 1.38 -20.25
CA LEU A 266 -7.28 1.27 -21.52
C LEU A 266 -8.55 2.13 -21.47
N GLY A 267 -9.31 2.05 -20.38
CA GLY A 267 -10.48 2.91 -20.15
C GLY A 267 -10.14 4.39 -20.18
N ALA A 268 -9.05 4.79 -19.54
CA ALA A 268 -8.58 6.18 -19.53
C ALA A 268 -8.21 6.67 -20.94
N TYR A 269 -7.56 5.82 -21.74
CA TYR A 269 -7.25 6.15 -23.14
C TYR A 269 -8.53 6.45 -23.94
N TYR A 270 -9.54 5.59 -23.87
CA TYR A 270 -10.79 5.81 -24.62
C TYR A 270 -11.58 7.01 -24.08
N PHE A 271 -11.57 7.20 -22.76
CA PHE A 271 -12.19 8.35 -22.11
C PHE A 271 -11.57 9.67 -22.57
N ASP A 272 -10.24 9.75 -22.63
CA ASP A 272 -9.50 10.94 -23.10
C ASP A 272 -9.81 11.26 -24.58
N ASN A 273 -10.16 10.24 -25.38
CA ASN A 273 -10.60 10.38 -26.77
C ASN A 273 -12.12 10.63 -26.93
N ALA A 274 -12.85 10.83 -25.83
CA ALA A 274 -14.30 10.97 -25.77
C ALA A 274 -15.10 9.77 -26.34
N ASP A 275 -14.48 8.58 -26.39
CA ASP A 275 -15.16 7.33 -26.68
C ASP A 275 -15.66 6.70 -25.36
N TYR A 276 -16.72 7.29 -24.82
CA TYR A 276 -17.25 6.93 -23.51
C TYR A 276 -17.90 5.54 -23.48
N GLU A 277 -18.39 5.06 -24.64
CA GLU A 277 -18.95 3.72 -24.80
C GLU A 277 -17.85 2.67 -24.58
N GLU A 278 -16.75 2.77 -25.34
CA GLU A 278 -15.62 1.84 -25.20
C GLU A 278 -14.92 2.00 -23.85
N ALA A 279 -14.75 3.23 -23.35
CA ALA A 279 -14.19 3.48 -22.02
C ALA A 279 -14.97 2.76 -20.92
N SER A 280 -16.31 2.76 -21.01
CA SER A 280 -17.18 2.11 -20.02
C SER A 280 -16.96 0.59 -19.99
N LEU A 281 -16.70 -0.06 -21.13
CA LEU A 281 -16.42 -1.49 -21.19
C LEU A 281 -15.12 -1.84 -20.46
N TRP A 282 -14.07 -1.04 -20.65
CA TRP A 282 -12.78 -1.26 -20.00
C TRP A 282 -12.84 -1.03 -18.49
N TYR A 283 -13.53 0.01 -18.02
CA TYR A 283 -13.73 0.20 -16.59
C TYR A 283 -14.65 -0.85 -15.97
N TYR A 284 -15.62 -1.39 -16.72
CA TYR A 284 -16.44 -2.52 -16.28
C TYR A 284 -15.57 -3.77 -16.09
N ASN A 285 -14.71 -4.07 -17.07
CA ASN A 285 -13.77 -5.18 -16.95
C ASN A 285 -12.81 -5.01 -15.78
N ALA A 286 -12.36 -3.77 -15.52
CA ALA A 286 -11.52 -3.46 -14.37
C ALA A 286 -12.23 -3.79 -13.04
N ALA A 287 -13.49 -3.36 -12.89
CA ALA A 287 -14.27 -3.52 -11.66
C ALA A 287 -14.79 -4.95 -11.42
N PHE A 288 -15.15 -5.69 -12.48
CA PHE A 288 -15.96 -6.92 -12.33
C PHE A 288 -15.36 -8.17 -12.98
N GLU A 289 -14.54 -8.04 -14.02
CA GLU A 289 -14.05 -9.19 -14.81
C GLU A 289 -12.58 -9.52 -14.54
N THR A 290 -11.82 -8.59 -13.96
CA THR A 290 -10.40 -8.73 -13.65
C THR A 290 -10.14 -8.48 -12.17
N LYS A 291 -8.92 -8.82 -11.73
CA LYS A 291 -8.49 -8.60 -10.35
C LYS A 291 -7.39 -7.54 -10.29
N PRO A 292 -7.41 -6.65 -9.29
CA PRO A 292 -6.32 -5.73 -9.05
C PRO A 292 -5.11 -6.49 -8.48
N VAL A 293 -3.91 -6.01 -8.81
CA VAL A 293 -2.65 -6.64 -8.39
C VAL A 293 -1.83 -5.71 -7.49
N LEU A 294 -1.82 -4.42 -7.80
CA LEU A 294 -1.03 -3.39 -7.17
C LEU A 294 -1.90 -2.37 -6.44
N ASP A 295 -3.00 -1.95 -7.04
CA ASP A 295 -3.93 -0.99 -6.47
C ASP A 295 -5.34 -1.55 -6.46
N VAL A 296 -5.81 -1.95 -5.27
CA VAL A 296 -7.14 -2.54 -5.10
C VAL A 296 -8.27 -1.63 -5.56
N GLU A 297 -8.06 -0.30 -5.53
CA GLU A 297 -9.07 0.65 -5.98
C GLU A 297 -9.31 0.57 -7.50
N CYS A 298 -8.32 0.12 -8.29
CA CYS A 298 -8.49 -0.10 -9.72
C CYS A 298 -9.51 -1.20 -10.03
N GLY A 299 -9.71 -2.16 -9.12
CA GLY A 299 -10.79 -3.15 -9.20
C GLY A 299 -12.02 -2.78 -8.37
N GLY A 300 -12.11 -1.53 -7.92
CA GLY A 300 -13.10 -1.08 -6.95
C GLY A 300 -13.45 0.40 -7.15
N GLY A 301 -13.31 1.21 -6.09
CA GLY A 301 -13.76 2.60 -6.06
C GLY A 301 -13.32 3.45 -7.27
N LYS A 302 -12.07 3.34 -7.75
CA LYS A 302 -11.60 4.11 -8.93
C LYS A 302 -12.31 3.70 -10.21
N ALA A 303 -12.45 2.39 -10.45
CA ALA A 303 -13.14 1.89 -11.64
C ALA A 303 -14.65 2.20 -11.59
N LEU A 304 -15.29 2.07 -10.43
CA LEU A 304 -16.71 2.40 -10.23
C LEU A 304 -16.98 3.90 -10.45
N HIS A 305 -16.12 4.78 -9.92
CA HIS A 305 -16.22 6.21 -10.17
C HIS A 305 -15.99 6.54 -11.65
N ALA A 306 -15.00 5.91 -12.29
CA ALA A 306 -14.74 6.11 -13.71
C ALA A 306 -15.90 5.62 -14.59
N LEU A 307 -16.55 4.50 -14.24
CA LEU A 307 -17.78 4.03 -14.87
C LEU A 307 -18.88 5.07 -14.78
N SER A 308 -19.17 5.56 -13.56
CA SER A 308 -20.15 6.62 -13.33
C SER A 308 -19.92 7.82 -14.25
N GLU A 309 -18.69 8.32 -14.31
CA GLU A 309 -18.32 9.44 -15.16
C GLU A 309 -18.47 9.11 -16.66
N CYS A 310 -18.07 7.91 -17.11
CA CYS A 310 -18.27 7.48 -18.51
C CYS A 310 -19.74 7.53 -18.90
N TYR A 311 -20.62 6.91 -18.10
CA TYR A 311 -22.06 6.87 -18.36
C TYR A 311 -22.67 8.28 -18.36
N SER A 312 -22.26 9.15 -17.42
CA SER A 312 -22.72 10.54 -17.37
C SER A 312 -22.31 11.33 -18.61
N ARG A 313 -21.03 11.27 -19.00
CA ARG A 313 -20.51 11.97 -20.19
C ARG A 313 -21.13 11.46 -21.49
N TRP A 314 -21.35 10.15 -21.57
CA TRP A 314 -22.00 9.53 -22.70
C TRP A 314 -23.45 10.02 -22.85
N ALA A 315 -24.20 10.09 -21.74
CA ALA A 315 -25.55 10.62 -21.71
C ALA A 315 -25.59 12.09 -22.17
N ASP A 316 -24.65 12.91 -21.68
CA ASP A 316 -24.56 14.33 -22.06
C ASP A 316 -24.24 14.51 -23.55
N GLU A 317 -23.36 13.68 -24.12
CA GLU A 317 -23.05 13.72 -25.55
C GLU A 317 -24.28 13.37 -26.40
N LYS A 318 -25.02 12.32 -26.02
CA LYS A 318 -26.27 11.91 -26.69
C LYS A 318 -27.35 12.99 -26.55
N GLN A 319 -27.49 13.60 -25.36
CA GLN A 319 -28.42 14.69 -25.12
C GLN A 319 -28.08 15.90 -25.98
N LYS A 320 -26.80 16.29 -26.06
CA LYS A 320 -26.35 17.39 -26.92
C LYS A 320 -26.63 17.13 -28.40
N LYS A 321 -26.42 15.88 -28.86
CA LYS A 321 -26.79 15.46 -30.22
C LYS A 321 -28.30 15.60 -30.46
N LEU A 322 -29.14 15.11 -29.53
CA LEU A 322 -30.59 15.23 -29.61
C LEU A 322 -31.06 16.69 -29.62
N ASP A 323 -30.44 17.55 -28.81
CA ASP A 323 -30.76 18.98 -28.75
C ASP A 323 -30.32 19.76 -29.99
N SER A 324 -29.32 19.28 -30.73
CA SER A 324 -28.93 19.88 -32.00
C SER A 324 -29.93 19.61 -33.14
N LEU A 325 -30.83 18.63 -32.98
CA LEU A 325 -31.86 18.31 -33.97
C LEU A 325 -33.03 19.33 -33.96
N PRO A 326 -33.67 19.59 -35.12
CA PRO A 326 -34.85 20.44 -35.21
C PRO A 326 -35.99 19.96 -34.28
N PRO A 327 -36.75 20.85 -33.62
CA PRO A 327 -37.75 20.49 -32.62
C PRO A 327 -38.79 19.46 -33.09
N LYS A 328 -39.18 19.50 -34.37
CA LYS A 328 -40.14 18.56 -34.97
C LYS A 328 -39.59 17.13 -35.12
N SER A 329 -38.27 16.98 -35.19
CA SER A 329 -37.59 15.69 -35.35
C SER A 329 -37.29 15.00 -34.01
N ARG A 330 -37.20 15.76 -32.91
CA ARG A 330 -36.83 15.22 -31.57
C ARG A 330 -37.83 14.19 -31.02
N ASN A 331 -39.10 14.23 -31.44
CA ASN A 331 -40.13 13.28 -31.00
C ASN A 331 -40.11 11.95 -31.76
N VAL A 332 -39.33 11.83 -32.84
CA VAL A 332 -39.14 10.58 -33.59
C VAL A 332 -38.14 9.66 -32.87
N PHE A 333 -37.22 10.23 -32.10
CA PHE A 333 -36.13 9.54 -31.41
C PHE A 333 -36.49 9.16 -29.96
N LYS A 334 -37.66 8.55 -29.74
CA LYS A 334 -38.08 8.13 -28.39
C LYS A 334 -37.06 7.17 -27.73
N GLY A 335 -36.46 6.28 -28.52
CA GLY A 335 -35.40 5.37 -28.06
C GLY A 335 -34.12 6.08 -27.58
N ASP A 336 -33.79 7.25 -28.13
CA ASP A 336 -32.61 8.01 -27.70
C ASP A 336 -32.83 8.65 -26.33
N LYS A 337 -34.07 9.08 -26.02
CA LYS A 337 -34.41 9.57 -24.67
C LYS A 337 -34.38 8.45 -23.64
N GLU A 338 -34.97 7.30 -23.96
CA GLU A 338 -34.95 6.11 -23.09
C GLU A 338 -33.50 5.64 -22.83
N LEU A 339 -32.65 5.69 -23.86
CA LEU A 339 -31.21 5.42 -23.72
C LEU A 339 -30.52 6.43 -22.80
N ILE A 340 -30.74 7.74 -22.99
CA ILE A 340 -30.16 8.79 -22.13
C ILE A 340 -30.57 8.60 -20.66
N ASP A 341 -31.85 8.32 -20.41
CA ASP A 341 -32.36 8.09 -19.05
C ASP A 341 -31.74 6.81 -18.43
N SER A 342 -31.59 5.74 -19.22
CA SER A 342 -30.88 4.52 -18.81
C SER A 342 -29.42 4.79 -18.44
N LEU A 343 -28.68 5.52 -19.29
CA LEU A 343 -27.28 5.89 -19.04
C LEU A 343 -27.16 6.72 -17.75
N ARG A 344 -28.05 7.69 -17.53
CA ARG A 344 -28.07 8.49 -16.28
C ARG A 344 -28.38 7.65 -15.05
N SER A 345 -29.30 6.69 -15.18
CA SER A 345 -29.60 5.76 -14.10
C SER A 345 -28.40 4.89 -13.74
N GLN A 346 -27.68 4.38 -14.74
CA GLN A 346 -26.47 3.58 -14.53
C GLN A 346 -25.34 4.42 -13.91
N ALA A 347 -25.15 5.66 -14.37
CA ALA A 347 -24.19 6.58 -13.76
C ALA A 347 -24.45 6.77 -12.26
N ALA A 348 -25.72 7.03 -11.88
CA ALA A 348 -26.11 7.20 -10.48
C ALA A 348 -25.90 5.92 -9.64
N ASP A 349 -26.14 4.74 -10.22
CA ASP A 349 -25.93 3.47 -9.52
C ASP A 349 -24.43 3.21 -9.27
N TYR A 350 -23.58 3.37 -10.29
CA TYR A 350 -22.13 3.22 -10.11
C TYR A 350 -21.53 4.29 -9.18
N GLN A 351 -22.06 5.51 -9.19
CA GLN A 351 -21.66 6.56 -8.25
C GLN A 351 -21.93 6.11 -6.81
N LYS A 352 -23.12 5.57 -6.55
CA LYS A 352 -23.49 5.06 -5.23
C LYS A 352 -22.60 3.88 -4.82
N GLN A 353 -22.35 2.93 -5.74
CA GLN A 353 -21.44 1.82 -5.47
C GLN A 353 -20.02 2.32 -5.14
N ALA A 354 -19.52 3.35 -5.84
CA ALA A 354 -18.22 3.95 -5.56
C ALA A 354 -18.16 4.63 -4.18
N GLU A 355 -19.24 5.31 -3.77
CA GLU A 355 -19.37 5.96 -2.46
C GLU A 355 -19.49 4.94 -1.31
N GLU A 356 -20.11 3.79 -1.56
CA GLU A 356 -20.25 2.69 -0.60
C GLU A 356 -19.03 1.76 -0.58
N TRP A 357 -18.11 1.90 -1.54
CA TRP A 357 -16.94 1.04 -1.65
C TRP A 357 -15.95 1.30 -0.51
N MET A 358 -15.53 0.23 0.15
CA MET A 358 -14.58 0.25 1.25
C MET A 358 -13.41 -0.68 0.93
N LEU A 359 -12.24 -0.36 1.48
CA LEU A 359 -11.09 -1.26 1.43
C LEU A 359 -11.47 -2.63 2.01
N PRO A 360 -11.07 -3.73 1.35
CA PRO A 360 -11.32 -5.06 1.89
C PRO A 360 -10.57 -5.25 3.21
N GLU A 361 -11.08 -6.12 4.08
CA GLU A 361 -10.31 -6.58 5.23
C GLU A 361 -9.11 -7.39 4.72
N GLY A 362 -7.94 -7.21 5.36
CA GLY A 362 -6.77 -8.01 5.03
C GLY A 362 -6.87 -9.37 5.71
N ASP A 363 -6.51 -10.41 4.94
CA ASP A 363 -6.43 -11.79 5.43
C ASP A 363 -5.31 -12.00 6.48
#